data_AF-A0A1I8ET79-F1
#
_entry.id   AF-A0A1I8ET79-F1
#
_cell.length_a   1.000
_cell.length_b   1.000
_cell.length_c   1.000
_cell.angle_alpha   90.00
_cell.angle_beta   90.00
_cell.angle_gamma   90.00
#
_symmetry.space_group_name_H-M   'P 1'
#
loop_
_entity.id
_entity.type
_entity.pdbx_description
1 polymer ?
#
loop_
_entity_poly.entity_id
_entity_poly.type
_entity_poly.pdbx_seq_one_letter_code
_entity_poly.pdbx_strand_id
1 'polypeptide(L)'
;LDLSSNRIAEIEEENLQGLISLTHLYLFNNSIYQIDMGTFETTPQLQELHLGKNLLIEVPFALGRLFKLRYLDLSNNQISKTYKFLFNKLPHLQTLNFCKNKLTTIDSYIFSDMPRLIELDLSFNTIDHLAEDAFSKCPKLRQLDLSGNYLTNFNGALQELQNLKRLNSSFNMIQLLQWDEFPVTMTHLEMSNNQITLLSSTQRSRIRHVQLQRNRIMALTDEQIPNTVEYVNLSDNLIHTIDNGTFRNKQFLSNLDLRKNQLTKLEIAAFMVDSLTTGHPVRLSVADNPLDCSCEMDWIRNNKHEKSLIDIIDDNRAVCLHRIYNRRILLSEVRKDDLLCNYKQVCEPNCICCQYGNCDCKSKCPDGCHCYYGVTYTINIVRCIALQSEDRNNFSPKDIPMYATHIYLEHMEIPVVRSHDFLGRTRLLHLHLNHSSIREIQPLAFNTLPSLQVFY
;
A
#
# COMPACT_ATOMS: atom_id res chain seq x y z
N LEU A 1 46.49 -4.06 -0.99
CA LEU A 1 47.05 -2.78 -0.50
C LEU A 1 45.89 -1.94 -0.04
N ASP A 2 45.89 -1.55 1.23
CA ASP A 2 44.84 -0.69 1.79
C ASP A 2 45.44 0.67 2.16
N LEU A 3 44.92 1.71 1.51
CA LEU A 3 45.26 3.11 1.67
C LEU A 3 44.00 3.94 1.97
N SER A 4 42.95 3.28 2.47
CA SER A 4 41.68 3.93 2.79
C SER A 4 41.82 4.93 3.94
N SER A 5 40.93 5.92 3.99
CA SER A 5 40.89 6.94 5.05
C SER A 5 42.18 7.76 5.18
N ASN A 6 42.77 8.13 4.04
CA ASN A 6 43.90 9.05 3.95
C ASN A 6 43.48 10.36 3.27
N ARG A 7 44.47 11.13 2.80
CA ARG A 7 44.27 12.42 2.11
C ARG A 7 44.87 12.42 0.72
N ILE A 8 44.88 11.26 0.07
CA ILE A 8 45.44 11.10 -1.29
C ILE A 8 44.56 11.93 -2.24
N ALA A 9 45.19 12.77 -3.05
CA ALA A 9 44.51 13.71 -3.94
C ALA A 9 44.63 13.30 -5.42
N GLU A 10 45.76 12.70 -5.79
CA GLU A 10 46.06 12.23 -7.13
C GLU A 10 46.75 10.88 -7.07
N ILE A 11 46.64 10.08 -8.13
CA ILE A 11 47.42 8.86 -8.32
C ILE A 11 48.02 8.92 -9.72
N GLU A 12 49.35 8.85 -9.77
CA GLU A 12 50.17 8.88 -10.97
C GLU A 12 50.70 7.47 -11.32
N GLU A 13 51.16 7.28 -12.56
CA GLU A 13 51.74 6.02 -13.04
C GLU A 13 52.83 5.45 -12.12
N GLU A 14 53.74 6.31 -11.67
CA GLU A 14 54.89 5.91 -10.86
C GLU A 14 54.49 5.39 -9.46
N ASN A 15 53.31 5.79 -8.94
CA ASN A 15 52.91 5.46 -7.56
C ASN A 15 52.62 3.97 -7.35
N LEU A 16 52.14 3.26 -8.39
CA LEU A 16 51.84 1.83 -8.33
C LEU A 16 52.89 0.96 -9.02
N GLN A 17 53.98 1.57 -9.50
CA GLN A 17 55.03 0.87 -10.23
C GLN A 17 55.61 -0.30 -9.42
N GLY A 18 55.74 -1.46 -10.06
CA GLY A 18 56.29 -2.67 -9.45
C GLY A 18 55.29 -3.51 -8.64
N LEU A 19 54.05 -3.05 -8.42
CA LEU A 19 53.00 -3.81 -7.71
C LEU A 19 52.32 -4.87 -8.58
N ILE A 20 53.12 -5.67 -9.30
CA ILE A 20 52.67 -6.61 -10.34
C ILE A 20 51.77 -7.76 -9.84
N SER A 21 51.82 -8.06 -8.54
CA SER A 21 51.01 -9.11 -7.90
C SER A 21 49.78 -8.55 -7.19
N LEU A 22 49.53 -7.24 -7.27
CA LEU A 22 48.43 -6.61 -6.56
C LEU A 22 47.08 -7.05 -7.12
N THR A 23 46.23 -7.60 -6.25
CA THR A 23 44.89 -8.09 -6.59
C THR A 23 43.77 -7.23 -5.98
N HIS A 24 44.03 -6.59 -4.84
CA HIS A 24 43.04 -5.77 -4.12
C HIS A 24 43.67 -4.42 -3.77
N LEU A 25 43.01 -3.34 -4.16
CA LEU A 25 43.42 -1.97 -3.87
C LEU A 25 42.25 -1.21 -3.23
N TYR A 26 42.43 -0.83 -1.97
CA TYR A 26 41.46 -0.05 -1.22
C TYR A 26 41.95 1.40 -1.10
N LEU A 27 41.20 2.33 -1.68
CA LEU A 27 41.44 3.78 -1.69
C LEU A 27 40.21 4.54 -1.18
N PHE A 28 39.34 3.85 -0.45
CA PHE A 28 38.08 4.39 0.03
C PHE A 28 38.31 5.58 0.98
N ASN A 29 37.45 6.59 0.94
CA ASN A 29 37.52 7.75 1.83
C ASN A 29 38.87 8.49 1.74
N ASN A 30 39.19 8.99 0.55
CA ASN A 30 40.34 9.86 0.30
C ASN A 30 39.85 11.19 -0.33
N SER A 31 40.73 11.95 -0.96
CA SER A 31 40.39 13.18 -1.69
C SER A 31 40.75 13.08 -3.18
N ILE A 32 40.74 11.86 -3.73
CA ILE A 32 41.22 11.59 -5.09
C ILE A 32 40.30 12.25 -6.09
N TYR A 33 40.81 13.23 -6.83
CA TYR A 33 40.08 13.88 -7.93
C TYR A 33 40.61 13.49 -9.31
N GLN A 34 41.82 12.94 -9.40
CA GLN A 34 42.46 12.54 -10.65
C GLN A 34 43.23 11.24 -10.50
N ILE A 35 43.12 10.37 -11.51
CA ILE A 35 43.93 9.15 -11.66
C ILE A 35 44.50 9.19 -13.08
N ASP A 36 45.82 9.16 -13.19
CA ASP A 36 46.51 9.25 -14.47
C ASP A 36 46.26 8.02 -15.35
N MET A 37 46.27 8.19 -16.67
CA MET A 37 45.90 7.15 -17.64
C MET A 37 46.79 5.90 -17.56
N GLY A 38 48.07 6.07 -17.20
CA GLY A 38 49.05 4.99 -17.04
C GLY A 38 49.00 4.24 -15.70
N THR A 39 48.26 4.77 -14.70
CA THR A 39 48.27 4.28 -13.30
C THR A 39 48.19 2.76 -13.15
N PHE A 40 47.35 2.12 -13.96
CA PHE A 40 47.06 0.70 -13.82
C PHE A 40 47.80 -0.21 -14.80
N GLU A 41 48.75 0.31 -15.59
CA GLU A 41 49.53 -0.50 -16.54
C GLU A 41 50.44 -1.52 -15.84
N THR A 42 50.92 -1.18 -14.64
CA THR A 42 51.82 -2.03 -13.85
C THR A 42 51.08 -2.97 -12.87
N THR A 43 49.75 -2.88 -12.77
CA THR A 43 48.91 -3.71 -11.89
C THR A 43 47.86 -4.54 -12.65
N PRO A 44 48.24 -5.35 -13.65
CA PRO A 44 47.29 -6.06 -14.51
C PRO A 44 46.52 -7.20 -13.80
N GLN A 45 46.91 -7.55 -12.57
CA GLN A 45 46.29 -8.62 -11.78
C GLN A 45 45.15 -8.13 -10.87
N LEU A 46 44.83 -6.83 -10.87
CA LEU A 46 43.83 -6.27 -9.99
C LEU A 46 42.43 -6.87 -10.26
N GLN A 47 41.76 -7.27 -9.18
CA GLN A 47 40.45 -7.91 -9.17
C GLN A 47 39.43 -7.08 -8.41
N GLU A 48 39.87 -6.35 -7.37
CA GLU A 48 38.99 -5.48 -6.57
C GLU A 48 39.62 -4.09 -6.42
N LEU A 49 38.84 -3.06 -6.75
CA LEU A 49 39.23 -1.67 -6.63
C LEU A 49 38.13 -0.87 -5.92
N HIS A 50 38.48 -0.28 -4.79
CA HIS A 50 37.58 0.58 -4.01
C HIS A 50 38.02 2.02 -4.09
N LEU A 51 37.26 2.83 -4.81
CA LEU A 51 37.45 4.28 -4.98
C LEU A 51 36.29 5.08 -4.38
N GLY A 52 35.45 4.45 -3.55
CA GLY A 52 34.31 5.12 -2.93
C GLY A 52 34.71 6.27 -1.98
N LYS A 53 33.83 7.26 -1.81
CA LYS A 53 34.09 8.48 -1.01
C LYS A 53 35.37 9.20 -1.43
N ASN A 54 35.41 9.64 -2.68
CA ASN A 54 36.48 10.46 -3.25
C ASN A 54 35.87 11.67 -3.99
N LEU A 55 36.66 12.35 -4.82
CA LEU A 55 36.27 13.58 -5.52
C LEU A 55 36.29 13.41 -7.05
N LEU A 56 36.19 12.18 -7.56
CA LEU A 56 36.22 11.91 -9.00
C LEU A 56 35.01 12.55 -9.69
N ILE A 57 35.24 13.33 -10.75
CA ILE A 57 34.19 14.03 -11.52
C ILE A 57 33.74 13.19 -12.74
N GLU A 58 34.57 12.24 -13.14
CA GLU A 58 34.34 11.30 -14.23
C GLU A 58 34.96 9.94 -13.89
N VAL A 59 34.53 8.91 -14.62
CA VAL A 59 35.14 7.57 -14.51
C VAL A 59 36.53 7.60 -15.14
N PRO A 60 37.62 7.29 -14.41
CA PRO A 60 38.97 7.38 -14.96
C PRO A 60 39.17 6.42 -16.14
N PHE A 61 39.69 6.92 -17.26
CA PHE A 61 39.95 6.11 -18.45
C PHE A 61 40.96 4.98 -18.18
N ALA A 62 41.88 5.19 -17.22
CA ALA A 62 42.86 4.21 -16.74
C ALA A 62 42.23 2.86 -16.34
N LEU A 63 40.97 2.87 -15.88
CA LEU A 63 40.25 1.65 -15.50
C LEU A 63 40.16 0.65 -16.65
N GLY A 64 40.17 1.11 -17.90
CA GLY A 64 40.15 0.23 -19.08
C GLY A 64 41.36 -0.70 -19.22
N ARG A 65 42.40 -0.56 -18.38
CA ARG A 65 43.55 -1.48 -18.32
C ARG A 65 43.30 -2.70 -17.41
N LEU A 66 42.28 -2.64 -16.55
CA LEU A 66 42.05 -3.63 -15.48
C LEU A 66 41.23 -4.84 -15.96
N PHE A 67 41.76 -5.59 -16.94
CA PHE A 67 41.04 -6.70 -17.59
C PHE A 67 40.50 -7.78 -16.62
N LYS A 68 41.18 -7.99 -15.48
CA LYS A 68 40.81 -8.99 -14.47
C LYS A 68 39.87 -8.47 -13.38
N LEU A 69 39.48 -7.20 -13.44
CA LEU A 69 38.64 -6.57 -12.42
C LEU A 69 37.28 -7.28 -12.34
N ARG A 70 36.85 -7.58 -11.11
CA ARG A 70 35.58 -8.23 -10.77
C ARG A 70 34.69 -7.32 -9.95
N TYR A 71 35.28 -6.47 -9.12
CA TYR A 71 34.58 -5.53 -8.26
C TYR A 71 35.14 -4.13 -8.44
N LEU A 72 34.25 -3.16 -8.65
CA LEU A 72 34.59 -1.74 -8.72
C LEU A 72 33.57 -0.92 -7.93
N ASP A 73 34.07 -0.22 -6.91
CA ASP A 73 33.28 0.75 -6.13
C ASP A 73 33.71 2.18 -6.46
N LEU A 74 32.80 2.94 -7.05
CA LEU A 74 32.92 4.38 -7.35
C LEU A 74 31.90 5.21 -6.56
N SER A 75 31.29 4.64 -5.51
CA SER A 75 30.22 5.29 -4.77
C SER A 75 30.66 6.59 -4.07
N ASN A 76 29.73 7.51 -3.79
CA ASN A 76 30.02 8.77 -3.11
C ASN A 76 31.16 9.56 -3.76
N ASN A 77 31.13 9.71 -5.08
CA ASN A 77 32.02 10.60 -5.82
C ASN A 77 31.21 11.76 -6.42
N GLN A 78 31.77 12.47 -7.39
CA GLN A 78 31.10 13.54 -8.11
C GLN A 78 30.91 13.19 -9.59
N ILE A 79 30.83 11.90 -9.91
CA ILE A 79 30.86 11.40 -11.28
C ILE A 79 29.59 11.83 -12.00
N SER A 80 29.76 12.69 -12.99
CA SER A 80 28.68 13.17 -13.86
C SER A 80 28.78 12.63 -15.28
N LYS A 81 29.92 12.04 -15.64
CA LYS A 81 30.24 11.58 -16.99
C LYS A 81 30.98 10.25 -16.96
N THR A 82 30.68 9.43 -17.95
CA THR A 82 31.38 8.18 -18.25
C THR A 82 31.80 8.19 -19.71
N TYR A 83 32.92 7.54 -20.02
CA TYR A 83 33.37 7.37 -21.40
C TYR A 83 32.60 6.23 -22.08
N LYS A 84 32.16 6.47 -23.33
CA LYS A 84 31.51 5.43 -24.15
C LYS A 84 32.44 4.22 -24.28
N PHE A 85 31.87 3.03 -24.13
CA PHE A 85 32.57 1.75 -24.29
C PHE A 85 33.71 1.46 -23.30
N LEU A 86 33.88 2.25 -22.25
CA LEU A 86 34.96 2.03 -21.26
C LEU A 86 34.79 0.67 -20.57
N PHE A 87 33.56 0.33 -20.17
CA PHE A 87 33.27 -0.91 -19.45
C PHE A 87 33.41 -2.17 -20.32
N ASN A 88 33.42 -2.05 -21.67
CA ASN A 88 33.73 -3.16 -22.58
C ASN A 88 35.15 -3.71 -22.35
N LYS A 89 36.05 -2.89 -21.78
CA LYS A 89 37.41 -3.29 -21.43
C LYS A 89 37.50 -4.06 -20.11
N LEU A 90 36.39 -4.20 -19.40
CA LEU A 90 36.26 -4.89 -18.11
C LEU A 90 35.34 -6.13 -18.23
N PRO A 91 35.66 -7.11 -19.09
CA PRO A 91 34.77 -8.25 -19.39
C PRO A 91 34.57 -9.22 -18.23
N HIS A 92 35.32 -9.04 -17.13
CA HIS A 92 35.24 -9.84 -15.92
C HIS A 92 34.50 -9.17 -14.77
N LEU A 93 34.05 -7.92 -14.94
CA LEU A 93 33.37 -7.18 -13.90
C LEU A 93 32.03 -7.84 -13.54
N GLN A 94 31.80 -8.02 -12.25
CA GLN A 94 30.63 -8.69 -11.68
C GLN A 94 29.78 -7.72 -10.85
N THR A 95 30.43 -6.79 -10.14
CA THR A 95 29.77 -5.80 -9.31
C THR A 95 30.32 -4.42 -9.63
N LEU A 96 29.41 -3.48 -9.89
CA LEU A 96 29.72 -2.08 -10.18
C LEU A 96 28.83 -1.16 -9.35
N ASN A 97 29.46 -0.32 -8.54
CA ASN A 97 28.75 0.61 -7.66
C ASN A 97 29.00 2.07 -8.07
N PHE A 98 27.93 2.75 -8.46
CA PHE A 98 27.86 4.18 -8.78
C PHE A 98 26.97 4.97 -7.80
N CYS A 99 26.55 4.36 -6.69
CA CYS A 99 25.71 4.97 -5.68
C CYS A 99 26.21 6.37 -5.28
N LYS A 100 25.31 7.35 -5.15
CA LYS A 100 25.66 8.72 -4.68
C LYS A 100 26.70 9.39 -5.58
N ASN A 101 26.38 9.49 -6.87
CA ASN A 101 27.12 10.27 -7.85
C ASN A 101 26.20 11.34 -8.49
N LYS A 102 26.56 11.86 -9.66
CA LYS A 102 25.84 12.93 -10.37
C LYS A 102 25.47 12.53 -11.80
N LEU A 103 25.26 11.24 -12.05
CA LEU A 103 24.82 10.76 -13.37
C LEU A 103 23.41 11.29 -13.67
N THR A 104 23.20 11.81 -14.87
CA THR A 104 21.91 12.39 -15.30
C THR A 104 21.17 11.50 -16.30
N THR A 105 21.89 10.78 -17.16
CA THR A 105 21.28 9.86 -18.14
C THR A 105 22.08 8.58 -18.24
N ILE A 106 21.41 7.48 -18.59
CA ILE A 106 22.06 6.22 -18.97
C ILE A 106 21.79 5.94 -20.45
N ASP A 107 22.80 6.26 -21.27
CA ASP A 107 22.75 6.03 -22.71
C ASP A 107 23.15 4.59 -23.07
N SER A 108 22.81 4.16 -24.29
CA SER A 108 23.07 2.82 -24.87
C SER A 108 24.52 2.31 -24.80
N TYR A 109 25.49 3.21 -24.62
CA TYR A 109 26.93 2.91 -24.73
C TYR A 109 27.68 2.88 -23.40
N ILE A 110 27.00 3.19 -22.28
CA ILE A 110 27.64 3.20 -20.96
C ILE A 110 27.85 1.76 -20.49
N PHE A 111 26.77 0.98 -20.39
CA PHE A 111 26.81 -0.43 -20.00
C PHE A 111 26.71 -1.38 -21.21
N SER A 112 27.30 -0.96 -22.33
CA SER A 112 27.39 -1.81 -23.51
C SER A 112 28.46 -2.88 -23.29
N ASP A 113 28.11 -4.16 -23.41
CA ASP A 113 29.04 -5.31 -23.35
C ASP A 113 29.68 -5.58 -21.98
N MET A 114 28.83 -5.90 -21.01
CA MET A 114 29.24 -6.34 -19.66
C MET A 114 28.74 -7.77 -19.40
N PRO A 115 29.35 -8.79 -20.02
CA PRO A 115 28.81 -10.15 -20.10
C PRO A 115 28.80 -10.91 -18.76
N ARG A 116 29.49 -10.38 -17.74
CA ARG A 116 29.59 -10.98 -16.41
C ARG A 116 29.00 -10.12 -15.29
N LEU A 117 28.45 -8.95 -15.59
CA LEU A 117 27.86 -8.08 -14.57
C LEU A 117 26.64 -8.78 -13.96
N ILE A 118 26.62 -8.84 -12.63
CA ILE A 118 25.57 -9.47 -11.82
C ILE A 118 24.82 -8.41 -11.03
N GLU A 119 25.53 -7.40 -10.52
CA GLU A 119 24.99 -6.37 -9.64
C GLU A 119 25.44 -4.98 -10.11
N LEU A 120 24.46 -4.09 -10.28
CA LEU A 120 24.67 -2.71 -10.67
C LEU A 120 23.88 -1.80 -9.72
N ASP A 121 24.60 -0.91 -9.03
CA ASP A 121 24.01 0.09 -8.15
C ASP A 121 24.20 1.48 -8.77
N LEU A 122 23.09 2.11 -9.17
CA LEU A 122 22.99 3.46 -9.71
C LEU A 122 22.17 4.37 -8.78
N SER A 123 21.97 3.96 -7.54
CA SER A 123 21.12 4.67 -6.59
C SER A 123 21.65 6.05 -6.23
N PHE A 124 20.77 6.95 -5.80
CA PHE A 124 21.12 8.30 -5.35
C PHE A 124 21.96 9.09 -6.36
N ASN A 125 21.63 8.97 -7.65
CA ASN A 125 22.14 9.85 -8.70
C ASN A 125 21.07 10.90 -9.03
N THR A 126 21.15 11.48 -10.22
CA THR A 126 20.17 12.44 -10.73
C THR A 126 19.58 11.95 -12.06
N ILE A 127 19.44 10.62 -12.21
CA ILE A 127 19.05 10.00 -13.47
C ILE A 127 17.58 10.27 -13.74
N ASP A 128 17.26 10.94 -14.85
CA ASP A 128 15.89 11.19 -15.29
C ASP A 128 15.52 10.43 -16.58
N HIS A 129 16.53 9.90 -17.29
CA HIS A 129 16.35 9.20 -18.55
C HIS A 129 17.22 7.94 -18.67
N LEU A 130 16.59 6.85 -19.14
CA LEU A 130 17.22 5.60 -19.55
C LEU A 130 16.94 5.38 -21.04
N ALA A 131 17.97 5.05 -21.81
CA ALA A 131 17.80 4.56 -23.17
C ALA A 131 17.19 3.14 -23.17
N GLU A 132 16.39 2.81 -24.19
CA GLU A 132 15.69 1.53 -24.32
C GLU A 132 16.63 0.31 -24.29
N ASP A 133 17.86 0.45 -24.78
CA ASP A 133 18.86 -0.60 -24.81
C ASP A 133 19.98 -0.41 -23.78
N ALA A 134 19.81 0.49 -22.80
CA ALA A 134 20.79 0.87 -21.78
C ALA A 134 21.46 -0.32 -21.08
N PHE A 135 20.70 -1.40 -20.83
CA PHE A 135 21.18 -2.60 -20.15
C PHE A 135 21.11 -3.88 -21.01
N SER A 136 20.78 -3.75 -22.30
CA SER A 136 20.56 -4.88 -23.23
C SER A 136 21.76 -5.84 -23.32
N LYS A 137 22.98 -5.33 -23.12
CA LYS A 137 24.24 -6.09 -23.17
C LYS A 137 24.77 -6.48 -21.78
N CYS A 138 23.89 -6.59 -20.79
CA CYS A 138 24.19 -7.10 -19.45
C CYS A 138 23.44 -8.42 -19.17
N PRO A 139 23.70 -9.50 -19.93
CA PRO A 139 22.85 -10.70 -19.93
C PRO A 139 22.81 -11.46 -18.59
N LYS A 140 23.78 -11.23 -17.70
CA LYS A 140 23.87 -11.87 -16.38
C LYS A 140 23.38 -11.00 -15.23
N LEU A 141 22.88 -9.79 -15.50
CA LEU A 141 22.45 -8.86 -14.47
C LEU A 141 21.28 -9.47 -13.69
N ARG A 142 21.41 -9.54 -12.37
CA ARG A 142 20.42 -10.12 -11.44
C ARG A 142 19.85 -9.09 -10.49
N GLN A 143 20.64 -8.08 -10.13
CA GLN A 143 20.24 -7.03 -9.20
C GLN A 143 20.56 -5.66 -9.81
N LEU A 144 19.55 -4.80 -9.82
CA LEU A 144 19.67 -3.42 -10.28
C LEU A 144 19.04 -2.48 -9.24
N ASP A 145 19.81 -1.52 -8.76
CA ASP A 145 19.32 -0.44 -7.90
C ASP A 145 19.34 0.89 -8.67
N LEU A 146 18.16 1.47 -8.87
CA LEU A 146 17.89 2.77 -9.48
C LEU A 146 17.23 3.72 -8.49
N SER A 147 17.21 3.38 -7.19
CA SER A 147 16.51 4.16 -6.18
C SER A 147 17.10 5.55 -5.96
N GLY A 148 16.30 6.52 -5.55
CA GLY A 148 16.78 7.87 -5.27
C GLY A 148 17.26 8.60 -6.53
N ASN A 149 16.51 8.47 -7.63
CA ASN A 149 16.76 9.18 -8.89
C ASN A 149 15.52 10.03 -9.26
N TYR A 150 15.43 10.50 -10.50
CA TYR A 150 14.35 11.33 -11.01
C TYR A 150 13.56 10.64 -12.14
N LEU A 151 13.56 9.30 -12.16
CA LEU A 151 12.89 8.53 -13.20
C LEU A 151 11.38 8.73 -13.14
N THR A 152 10.77 8.94 -14.30
CA THR A 152 9.31 8.99 -14.47
C THR A 152 8.75 7.72 -15.11
N ASN A 153 9.60 6.95 -15.79
CA ASN A 153 9.32 5.66 -16.44
C ASN A 153 10.65 4.90 -16.67
N PHE A 154 10.59 3.72 -17.30
CA PHE A 154 11.78 2.94 -17.66
C PHE A 154 12.12 2.93 -19.16
N ASN A 155 11.27 3.51 -20.03
CA ASN A 155 11.42 3.54 -21.49
C ASN A 155 11.81 2.18 -22.11
N GLY A 156 11.24 1.08 -21.62
CA GLY A 156 11.58 -0.26 -22.12
C GLY A 156 12.96 -0.81 -21.72
N ALA A 157 13.80 -0.04 -21.02
CA ALA A 157 15.19 -0.39 -20.69
C ALA A 157 15.38 -1.71 -19.93
N LEU A 158 14.31 -2.23 -19.31
CA LEU A 158 14.33 -3.42 -18.47
C LEU A 158 13.88 -4.70 -19.20
N GLN A 159 13.20 -4.59 -20.35
CA GLN A 159 12.52 -5.73 -20.99
C GLN A 159 13.49 -6.85 -21.40
N GLU A 160 14.68 -6.47 -21.88
CA GLU A 160 15.71 -7.41 -22.36
C GLU A 160 16.54 -8.05 -21.23
N LEU A 161 16.30 -7.68 -19.96
CA LEU A 161 17.06 -8.21 -18.82
C LEU A 161 16.57 -9.59 -18.38
N GLN A 162 16.84 -10.59 -19.21
CA GLN A 162 16.34 -11.97 -19.07
C GLN A 162 16.69 -12.64 -17.74
N ASN A 163 17.71 -12.17 -17.01
CA ASN A 163 18.14 -12.75 -15.73
C ASN A 163 17.85 -11.87 -14.50
N LEU A 164 17.21 -10.70 -14.68
CA LEU A 164 16.95 -9.79 -13.57
C LEU A 164 16.00 -10.43 -12.55
N LYS A 165 16.39 -10.40 -11.28
CA LYS A 165 15.61 -10.99 -10.17
C LYS A 165 15.08 -9.95 -9.21
N ARG A 166 15.86 -8.91 -8.97
CA ARG A 166 15.59 -7.84 -8.00
C ARG A 166 15.78 -6.49 -8.66
N LEU A 167 14.79 -5.63 -8.51
CA LEU A 167 14.84 -4.22 -8.90
C LEU A 167 14.42 -3.36 -7.72
N ASN A 168 15.23 -2.37 -7.40
CA ASN A 168 14.84 -1.26 -6.55
C ASN A 168 14.78 0.02 -7.39
N SER A 169 13.61 0.64 -7.46
CA SER A 169 13.37 1.95 -8.09
C SER A 169 12.59 2.86 -7.13
N SER A 170 12.77 2.65 -5.82
CA SER A 170 12.17 3.50 -4.78
C SER A 170 12.69 4.94 -4.87
N PHE A 171 11.95 5.91 -4.33
CA PHE A 171 12.37 7.33 -4.34
C PHE A 171 12.66 7.86 -5.75
N ASN A 172 11.71 7.63 -6.66
CA ASN A 172 11.70 8.20 -8.01
C ASN A 172 10.38 9.00 -8.21
N MET A 173 10.07 9.38 -9.45
CA MET A 173 8.86 10.14 -9.81
C MET A 173 7.90 9.34 -10.69
N ILE A 174 7.92 8.01 -10.59
CA ILE A 174 7.13 7.12 -11.45
C ILE A 174 5.64 7.26 -11.10
N GLN A 175 4.80 7.47 -12.11
CA GLN A 175 3.34 7.68 -11.95
C GLN A 175 2.49 6.48 -12.35
N LEU A 176 3.00 5.64 -13.26
CA LEU A 176 2.30 4.48 -13.78
C LEU A 176 3.19 3.24 -13.61
N LEU A 177 2.64 2.19 -13.02
CA LEU A 177 3.30 0.88 -12.96
C LEU A 177 2.79 0.01 -14.12
N GLN A 178 3.65 -0.23 -15.11
CA GLN A 178 3.39 -1.14 -16.21
C GLN A 178 4.09 -2.49 -15.97
N TRP A 179 3.33 -3.51 -15.59
CA TRP A 179 3.89 -4.82 -15.23
C TRP A 179 4.63 -5.53 -16.36
N ASP A 180 4.27 -5.21 -17.60
CA ASP A 180 4.84 -5.75 -18.83
C ASP A 180 6.20 -5.15 -19.21
N GLU A 181 6.62 -4.04 -18.58
CA GLU A 181 7.99 -3.52 -18.70
C GLU A 181 9.02 -4.40 -17.96
N PHE A 182 8.58 -5.22 -17.01
CA PHE A 182 9.46 -6.06 -16.22
C PHE A 182 9.63 -7.45 -16.85
N PRO A 183 10.87 -7.98 -16.89
CA PRO A 183 11.11 -9.32 -17.40
C PRO A 183 10.46 -10.37 -16.50
N VAL A 184 9.93 -11.44 -17.12
CA VAL A 184 9.20 -12.54 -16.44
C VAL A 184 10.02 -13.28 -15.39
N THR A 185 11.33 -13.07 -15.34
CA THR A 185 12.24 -13.70 -14.38
C THR A 185 12.31 -12.96 -13.06
N MET A 186 11.81 -11.72 -12.98
CA MET A 186 11.80 -10.92 -11.75
C MET A 186 10.92 -11.54 -10.67
N THR A 187 11.39 -11.39 -9.43
CA THR A 187 10.73 -11.95 -8.24
C THR A 187 10.51 -10.91 -7.15
N HIS A 188 11.34 -9.88 -7.09
CA HIS A 188 11.28 -8.82 -6.08
C HIS A 188 11.30 -7.46 -6.77
N LEU A 189 10.34 -6.62 -6.38
CA LEU A 189 10.17 -5.26 -6.89
C LEU A 189 9.98 -4.31 -5.71
N GLU A 190 10.88 -3.33 -5.61
CA GLU A 190 10.78 -2.24 -4.65
C GLU A 190 10.57 -0.91 -5.39
N MET A 191 9.41 -0.30 -5.21
CA MET A 191 9.03 0.98 -5.86
C MET A 191 8.35 1.91 -4.86
N SER A 192 8.79 1.87 -3.62
CA SER A 192 8.27 2.71 -2.56
C SER A 192 8.62 4.19 -2.79
N ASN A 193 7.86 5.12 -2.22
CA ASN A 193 8.15 6.56 -2.32
C ASN A 193 8.22 7.03 -3.79
N ASN A 194 7.21 6.68 -4.59
CA ASN A 194 7.02 7.17 -5.96
C ASN A 194 5.72 7.98 -6.04
N GLN A 195 5.22 8.24 -7.24
CA GLN A 195 3.97 8.97 -7.48
C GLN A 195 2.91 8.06 -8.14
N ILE A 196 3.00 6.74 -7.93
CA ILE A 196 2.19 5.75 -8.65
C ILE A 196 0.71 5.94 -8.29
N THR A 197 -0.13 6.21 -9.29
CA THR A 197 -1.59 6.33 -9.14
C THR A 197 -2.32 5.14 -9.75
N LEU A 198 -1.75 4.53 -10.79
CA LEU A 198 -2.35 3.46 -11.57
C LEU A 198 -1.40 2.26 -11.70
N LEU A 199 -1.98 1.06 -11.61
CA LEU A 199 -1.33 -0.22 -11.85
C LEU A 199 -1.97 -0.83 -13.12
N SER A 200 -1.15 -1.32 -14.05
CA SER A 200 -1.63 -2.04 -15.24
C SER A 200 -2.04 -3.48 -14.92
N SER A 201 -2.51 -4.23 -15.93
CA SER A 201 -2.86 -5.64 -15.80
C SER A 201 -1.61 -6.53 -15.67
N THR A 202 -1.70 -7.57 -14.86
CA THR A 202 -0.56 -8.38 -14.41
C THR A 202 -0.33 -9.68 -15.19
N GLN A 203 -0.97 -9.85 -16.35
CA GLN A 203 -1.06 -11.15 -17.06
C GLN A 203 0.27 -11.89 -17.24
N ARG A 204 1.40 -11.18 -17.40
CA ARG A 204 2.74 -11.77 -17.61
C ARG A 204 3.66 -11.70 -16.39
N SER A 205 3.26 -11.00 -15.33
CA SER A 205 4.10 -10.80 -14.15
C SER A 205 4.17 -12.06 -13.30
N ARG A 206 5.38 -12.38 -12.83
CA ARG A 206 5.67 -13.51 -11.93
C ARG A 206 6.28 -13.05 -10.60
N ILE A 207 6.13 -11.77 -10.29
CA ILE A 207 6.71 -11.16 -9.09
C ILE A 207 6.04 -11.74 -7.84
N ARG A 208 6.86 -12.00 -6.81
CA ARG A 208 6.44 -12.60 -5.55
C ARG A 208 6.44 -11.59 -4.40
N HIS A 209 7.40 -10.68 -4.40
CA HIS A 209 7.55 -9.65 -3.38
C HIS A 209 7.39 -8.27 -3.99
N VAL A 210 6.37 -7.53 -3.56
CA VAL A 210 6.02 -6.21 -4.09
C VAL A 210 5.98 -5.20 -2.95
N GLN A 211 6.79 -4.14 -3.06
CA GLN A 211 6.78 -3.00 -2.15
C GLN A 211 6.37 -1.73 -2.90
N LEU A 212 5.18 -1.23 -2.60
CA LEU A 212 4.54 -0.07 -3.21
C LEU A 212 4.12 0.98 -2.18
N GLN A 213 4.67 0.93 -0.96
CA GLN A 213 4.33 1.89 0.09
C GLN A 213 4.72 3.32 -0.26
N ARG A 214 3.99 4.31 0.27
CA ARG A 214 4.22 5.74 -0.01
C ARG A 214 4.09 6.06 -1.50
N ASN A 215 2.95 5.70 -2.06
CA ASN A 215 2.53 6.06 -3.41
C ASN A 215 1.17 6.78 -3.34
N ARG A 216 0.44 6.86 -4.47
CA ARG A 216 -0.85 7.55 -4.57
C ARG A 216 -1.93 6.63 -5.16
N ILE A 217 -1.82 5.33 -4.91
CA ILE A 217 -2.76 4.32 -5.42
C ILE A 217 -4.10 4.53 -4.72
N MET A 218 -5.19 4.59 -5.49
CA MET A 218 -6.53 4.94 -4.97
C MET A 218 -7.49 3.75 -4.86
N ALA A 219 -7.33 2.74 -5.71
CA ALA A 219 -8.19 1.56 -5.73
C ALA A 219 -7.39 0.34 -6.20
N LEU A 220 -7.90 -0.85 -5.90
CA LEU A 220 -7.32 -2.12 -6.32
C LEU A 220 -8.38 -3.00 -6.98
N THR A 221 -7.97 -3.64 -8.08
CA THR A 221 -8.74 -4.69 -8.76
C THR A 221 -7.91 -5.98 -8.84
N ASP A 222 -8.56 -7.09 -9.19
CA ASP A 222 -7.95 -8.42 -9.27
C ASP A 222 -6.83 -8.53 -10.32
N GLU A 223 -6.97 -7.81 -11.43
CA GLU A 223 -6.00 -7.77 -12.53
C GLU A 223 -4.71 -7.02 -12.17
N GLN A 224 -4.75 -6.12 -11.19
CA GLN A 224 -3.65 -5.20 -10.87
C GLN A 224 -2.57 -5.77 -9.96
N ILE A 225 -2.85 -6.91 -9.32
CA ILE A 225 -1.92 -7.62 -8.45
C ILE A 225 -1.57 -8.97 -9.09
N PRO A 226 -0.28 -9.37 -9.19
CA PRO A 226 0.10 -10.64 -9.82
C PRO A 226 -0.37 -11.86 -9.03
N ASN A 227 -0.76 -12.95 -9.68
CA ASN A 227 -1.24 -14.17 -8.99
C ASN A 227 -0.15 -14.89 -8.16
N THR A 228 1.12 -14.63 -8.46
CA THR A 228 2.28 -15.22 -7.80
C THR A 228 2.71 -14.51 -6.51
N VAL A 229 2.05 -13.41 -6.13
CA VAL A 229 2.49 -12.63 -4.96
C VAL A 229 2.40 -13.43 -3.67
N GLU A 230 3.45 -13.32 -2.87
CA GLU A 230 3.56 -13.86 -1.52
C GLU A 230 3.49 -12.72 -0.50
N TYR A 231 4.07 -11.56 -0.85
CA TYR A 231 4.12 -10.39 0.00
C TYR A 231 3.78 -9.14 -0.82
N VAL A 232 2.82 -8.36 -0.33
CA VAL A 232 2.41 -7.09 -0.92
C VAL A 232 2.34 -6.02 0.17
N ASN A 233 3.15 -4.98 0.02
CA ASN A 233 3.08 -3.78 0.87
C ASN A 233 2.52 -2.61 0.08
N LEU A 234 1.32 -2.19 0.46
CA LEU A 234 0.57 -1.07 -0.10
C LEU A 234 0.30 0.01 0.96
N SER A 235 1.04 -0.01 2.08
CA SER A 235 0.83 0.96 3.15
C SER A 235 1.12 2.40 2.70
N ASP A 236 0.51 3.38 3.37
CA ASP A 236 0.77 4.79 3.10
C ASP A 236 0.44 5.15 1.63
N ASN A 237 -0.78 4.82 1.22
CA ASN A 237 -1.34 5.12 -0.09
C ASN A 237 -2.71 5.82 0.10
N LEU A 238 -3.49 5.97 -0.98
CA LEU A 238 -4.80 6.63 -0.96
C LEU A 238 -5.94 5.63 -1.21
N ILE A 239 -5.73 4.35 -0.88
CA ILE A 239 -6.65 3.28 -1.22
C ILE A 239 -7.94 3.43 -0.41
N HIS A 240 -9.05 3.69 -1.09
CA HIS A 240 -10.37 3.81 -0.47
C HIS A 240 -11.30 2.66 -0.83
N THR A 241 -11.03 1.97 -1.94
CA THR A 241 -11.83 0.83 -2.42
C THR A 241 -10.93 -0.33 -2.85
N ILE A 242 -11.35 -1.55 -2.53
CA ILE A 242 -10.74 -2.79 -3.02
C ILE A 242 -11.90 -3.62 -3.58
N ASP A 243 -11.81 -3.98 -4.86
CA ASP A 243 -12.89 -4.69 -5.53
C ASP A 243 -13.06 -6.12 -5.00
N ASN A 244 -14.29 -6.63 -5.08
CA ASN A 244 -14.60 -7.99 -4.67
C ASN A 244 -13.81 -9.01 -5.49
N GLY A 245 -13.19 -9.96 -4.79
CA GLY A 245 -12.36 -10.99 -5.41
C GLY A 245 -10.96 -10.53 -5.81
N THR A 246 -10.52 -9.32 -5.47
CA THR A 246 -9.17 -8.81 -5.78
C THR A 246 -8.06 -9.82 -5.44
N PHE A 247 -8.18 -10.45 -4.26
CA PHE A 247 -7.19 -11.42 -3.77
C PHE A 247 -7.55 -12.89 -4.02
N ARG A 248 -8.64 -13.18 -4.73
CA ARG A 248 -9.20 -14.54 -4.86
C ARG A 248 -8.22 -15.58 -5.40
N ASN A 249 -7.49 -15.21 -6.44
CA ASN A 249 -6.55 -16.09 -7.15
C ASN A 249 -5.11 -16.04 -6.60
N LYS A 250 -4.89 -15.31 -5.50
CA LYS A 250 -3.55 -15.05 -4.93
C LYS A 250 -3.15 -16.13 -3.94
N GLN A 251 -3.05 -17.36 -4.42
CA GLN A 251 -2.93 -18.57 -3.57
C GLN A 251 -1.66 -18.60 -2.69
N PHE A 252 -0.62 -17.86 -3.08
CA PHE A 252 0.64 -17.80 -2.33
C PHE A 252 0.69 -16.62 -1.35
N LEU A 253 -0.33 -15.75 -1.34
CA LEU A 253 -0.34 -14.52 -0.55
C LEU A 253 -0.29 -14.85 0.94
N SER A 254 0.79 -14.46 1.58
CA SER A 254 1.02 -14.67 3.01
C SER A 254 0.91 -13.36 3.79
N ASN A 255 1.29 -12.25 3.18
CA ASN A 255 1.37 -10.94 3.84
C ASN A 255 0.78 -9.84 2.96
N LEU A 256 -0.18 -9.11 3.51
CA LEU A 256 -0.80 -7.95 2.90
C LEU A 256 -0.81 -6.77 3.88
N ASP A 257 -0.10 -5.71 3.54
CA ASP A 257 -0.04 -4.49 4.35
C ASP A 257 -0.82 -3.36 3.66
N LEU A 258 -1.94 -2.97 4.27
CA LEU A 258 -2.85 -1.91 3.84
C LEU A 258 -2.91 -0.76 4.86
N ARG A 259 -1.95 -0.66 5.79
CA ARG A 259 -1.94 0.40 6.80
C ARG A 259 -1.90 1.79 6.18
N LYS A 260 -2.38 2.81 6.89
CA LYS A 260 -2.32 4.21 6.44
C LYS A 260 -2.89 4.42 5.03
N ASN A 261 -4.09 3.89 4.81
CA ASN A 261 -4.86 4.11 3.60
C ASN A 261 -6.17 4.85 3.95
N GLN A 262 -7.11 4.89 3.02
CA GLN A 262 -8.40 5.57 3.17
C GLN A 262 -9.57 4.58 3.21
N LEU A 263 -9.33 3.33 3.64
CA LEU A 263 -10.36 2.32 3.73
C LEU A 263 -11.36 2.71 4.83
N THR A 264 -12.64 2.71 4.49
CA THR A 264 -13.74 2.95 5.43
C THR A 264 -14.38 1.66 5.92
N LYS A 265 -14.15 0.54 5.23
CA LYS A 265 -14.66 -0.78 5.61
C LYS A 265 -13.76 -1.88 5.08
N LEU A 266 -13.89 -3.06 5.68
CA LEU A 266 -13.19 -4.27 5.26
C LEU A 266 -14.21 -5.31 4.82
N GLU A 267 -14.49 -5.35 3.53
CA GLU A 267 -15.39 -6.35 2.94
C GLU A 267 -14.67 -7.70 2.82
N ILE A 268 -15.20 -8.76 3.44
CA ILE A 268 -14.58 -10.09 3.37
C ILE A 268 -14.40 -10.56 1.93
N ALA A 269 -15.33 -10.24 1.04
CA ALA A 269 -15.32 -10.64 -0.36
C ALA A 269 -14.10 -10.12 -1.14
N ALA A 270 -13.50 -9.01 -0.74
CA ALA A 270 -12.25 -8.52 -1.34
C ALA A 270 -11.05 -9.44 -1.01
N PHE A 271 -11.06 -10.04 0.18
CA PHE A 271 -9.94 -10.80 0.77
C PHE A 271 -10.12 -12.32 0.73
N MET A 272 -11.24 -12.82 0.20
CA MET A 272 -11.50 -14.26 0.08
C MET A 272 -10.52 -14.93 -0.89
N VAL A 273 -9.38 -15.39 -0.39
CA VAL A 273 -8.48 -16.29 -1.12
C VAL A 273 -9.05 -17.71 -1.07
N ASP A 274 -8.85 -18.48 -2.14
CA ASP A 274 -9.35 -19.86 -2.21
C ASP A 274 -8.75 -20.73 -1.07
N SER A 275 -9.59 -21.09 -0.11
CA SER A 275 -9.24 -21.84 1.10
C SER A 275 -8.79 -23.27 0.83
N LEU A 276 -9.17 -23.84 -0.31
CA LEU A 276 -8.81 -25.20 -0.69
C LEU A 276 -7.34 -25.31 -1.12
N THR A 277 -6.71 -24.18 -1.46
CA THR A 277 -5.38 -24.15 -2.10
C THR A 277 -4.32 -23.41 -1.30
N THR A 278 -4.73 -22.41 -0.52
CA THR A 278 -3.82 -21.51 0.21
C THR A 278 -3.15 -22.16 1.41
N GLY A 279 -3.79 -23.10 2.10
CA GLY A 279 -3.18 -23.88 3.18
C GLY A 279 -2.65 -23.08 4.40
N HIS A 280 -2.66 -21.75 4.36
CA HIS A 280 -2.15 -20.84 5.39
C HIS A 280 -2.99 -19.55 5.45
N PRO A 281 -3.14 -18.93 6.65
CA PRO A 281 -3.85 -17.66 6.78
C PRO A 281 -3.07 -16.50 6.16
N VAL A 282 -3.78 -15.54 5.57
CA VAL A 282 -3.22 -14.28 5.08
C VAL A 282 -3.06 -13.32 6.26
N ARG A 283 -1.82 -12.87 6.51
CA ARG A 283 -1.51 -11.86 7.53
C ARG A 283 -1.80 -10.47 6.99
N LEU A 284 -2.87 -9.86 7.50
CA LEU A 284 -3.41 -8.58 7.06
C LEU A 284 -3.09 -7.48 8.08
N SER A 285 -2.54 -6.36 7.62
CA SER A 285 -2.37 -5.14 8.44
C SER A 285 -3.24 -4.00 7.92
N VAL A 286 -4.05 -3.39 8.78
CA VAL A 286 -5.07 -2.38 8.40
C VAL A 286 -5.12 -1.17 9.34
N ALA A 287 -4.21 -1.06 10.31
CA ALA A 287 -4.13 0.10 11.19
C ALA A 287 -3.99 1.42 10.42
N ASP A 288 -4.35 2.52 11.09
CA ASP A 288 -4.32 3.88 10.53
C ASP A 288 -5.22 4.09 9.29
N ASN A 289 -6.27 3.29 9.13
CA ASN A 289 -7.36 3.53 8.17
C ASN A 289 -8.57 4.17 8.87
N PRO A 290 -9.36 5.04 8.20
CA PRO A 290 -10.57 5.64 8.75
C PRO A 290 -11.76 4.67 8.70
N LEU A 291 -11.62 3.49 9.31
CA LEU A 291 -12.65 2.45 9.31
C LEU A 291 -13.90 2.90 10.08
N ASP A 292 -15.07 2.62 9.53
CA ASP A 292 -16.36 2.69 10.21
C ASP A 292 -16.70 1.32 10.80
N CYS A 293 -17.30 1.27 11.99
CA CYS A 293 -17.76 0.02 12.59
C CYS A 293 -19.02 -0.49 11.86
N SER A 294 -18.83 -1.02 10.65
CA SER A 294 -19.89 -1.51 9.76
C SER A 294 -20.32 -2.94 10.10
N CYS A 295 -21.61 -3.26 9.95
CA CYS A 295 -22.09 -4.65 10.10
C CYS A 295 -21.44 -5.62 9.12
N GLU A 296 -20.94 -5.14 7.96
CA GLU A 296 -20.19 -5.93 6.98
C GLU A 296 -18.85 -6.44 7.53
N MET A 297 -18.37 -5.88 8.65
CA MET A 297 -17.10 -6.23 9.29
C MET A 297 -17.27 -7.26 10.43
N ASP A 298 -18.43 -7.91 10.60
CA ASP A 298 -18.64 -8.91 11.67
C ASP A 298 -17.65 -10.08 11.61
N TRP A 299 -17.19 -10.43 10.40
CA TRP A 299 -16.21 -11.48 10.20
C TRP A 299 -14.90 -11.25 10.97
N ILE A 300 -14.54 -9.99 11.25
CA ILE A 300 -13.30 -9.63 11.97
C ILE A 300 -13.25 -10.26 13.36
N ARG A 301 -14.41 -10.43 14.00
CA ARG A 301 -14.52 -10.99 15.35
C ARG A 301 -14.16 -12.48 15.39
N ASN A 302 -14.26 -13.17 14.26
CA ASN A 302 -13.93 -14.59 14.15
C ASN A 302 -12.47 -14.84 13.73
N ASN A 303 -11.66 -13.78 13.52
CA ASN A 303 -10.29 -13.89 13.02
C ASN A 303 -9.30 -14.60 13.97
N LYS A 304 -9.67 -14.83 15.24
CA LYS A 304 -8.83 -15.52 16.23
C LYS A 304 -9.07 -17.03 16.33
N HIS A 305 -9.93 -17.60 15.49
CA HIS A 305 -10.14 -19.04 15.46
C HIS A 305 -9.10 -19.72 14.55
N GLU A 306 -8.66 -20.94 14.92
CA GLU A 306 -7.64 -21.75 14.22
C GLU A 306 -7.92 -22.04 12.73
N LYS A 307 -9.11 -21.69 12.22
CA LYS A 307 -9.55 -21.88 10.82
C LYS A 307 -9.77 -20.57 10.06
N SER A 308 -9.42 -19.41 10.61
CA SER A 308 -9.55 -18.15 9.88
C SER A 308 -8.59 -18.12 8.70
N LEU A 309 -9.08 -17.73 7.52
CA LEU A 309 -8.26 -17.54 6.32
C LEU A 309 -7.50 -16.21 6.35
N ILE A 310 -7.89 -15.30 7.25
CA ILE A 310 -7.32 -13.97 7.38
C ILE A 310 -7.00 -13.74 8.85
N ASP A 311 -5.77 -13.33 9.12
CA ASP A 311 -5.28 -12.95 10.44
C ASP A 311 -4.95 -11.45 10.44
N ILE A 312 -5.77 -10.65 11.14
CA ILE A 312 -5.50 -9.21 11.28
C ILE A 312 -4.49 -9.02 12.40
N ILE A 313 -3.23 -8.83 12.02
CA ILE A 313 -2.10 -8.84 12.95
C ILE A 313 -1.96 -7.55 13.78
N ASP A 314 -2.66 -6.49 13.40
CA ASP A 314 -2.64 -5.18 14.07
C ASP A 314 -4.01 -4.76 14.61
N ASP A 315 -4.86 -5.73 14.96
CA ASP A 315 -6.19 -5.53 15.57
C ASP A 315 -6.17 -4.77 16.92
N ASN A 316 -5.02 -4.75 17.59
CA ASN A 316 -4.72 -4.02 18.81
C ASN A 316 -4.34 -2.55 18.57
N ARG A 317 -4.20 -2.12 17.31
CA ARG A 317 -3.92 -0.73 16.92
C ARG A 317 -4.95 -0.19 15.94
N ALA A 318 -5.49 -1.04 15.07
CA ALA A 318 -6.56 -0.70 14.17
C ALA A 318 -7.83 -0.36 14.95
N VAL A 319 -8.47 0.75 14.58
CA VAL A 319 -9.69 1.25 15.20
C VAL A 319 -10.78 1.41 14.16
N CYS A 320 -12.03 1.18 14.54
CA CYS A 320 -13.19 1.61 13.78
C CYS A 320 -13.96 2.70 14.54
N LEU A 321 -14.66 3.55 13.79
CA LEU A 321 -15.51 4.62 14.31
C LEU A 321 -16.96 4.16 14.40
N HIS A 322 -17.51 4.19 15.62
CA HIS A 322 -18.93 3.91 15.84
C HIS A 322 -19.77 5.16 15.51
N ARG A 323 -20.47 5.15 14.37
CA ARG A 323 -21.15 6.33 13.79
C ARG A 323 -22.18 7.02 14.69
N ILE A 324 -22.84 6.30 15.60
CA ILE A 324 -23.86 6.91 16.49
C ILE A 324 -23.24 7.63 17.69
N TYR A 325 -22.33 6.97 18.40
CA TYR A 325 -21.73 7.48 19.64
C TYR A 325 -20.40 8.21 19.41
N ASN A 326 -19.92 8.29 18.16
CA ASN A 326 -18.64 8.87 17.76
C ASN A 326 -17.44 8.30 18.57
N ARG A 327 -17.56 7.05 19.00
CA ARG A 327 -16.54 6.35 19.79
C ARG A 327 -15.60 5.60 18.86
N ARG A 328 -14.29 5.70 19.11
CA ARG A 328 -13.28 4.86 18.49
C ARG A 328 -13.16 3.55 19.27
N ILE A 329 -13.23 2.42 18.57
CA ILE A 329 -13.21 1.08 19.16
C ILE A 329 -12.07 0.31 18.49
N LEU A 330 -11.19 -0.30 19.28
CA LEU A 330 -10.14 -1.19 18.77
C LEU A 330 -10.78 -2.41 18.12
N LEU A 331 -10.28 -2.85 16.97
CA LEU A 331 -10.84 -4.03 16.28
C LEU A 331 -10.83 -5.29 17.16
N SER A 332 -9.83 -5.41 18.03
CA SER A 332 -9.72 -6.47 19.04
C SER A 332 -10.81 -6.45 20.13
N GLU A 333 -11.52 -5.33 20.31
CA GLU A 333 -12.54 -5.13 21.35
C GLU A 333 -13.98 -5.00 20.80
N VAL A 334 -14.14 -5.05 19.46
CA VAL A 334 -15.44 -4.86 18.80
C VAL A 334 -16.44 -5.96 19.16
N ARG A 335 -17.64 -5.57 19.59
CA ARG A 335 -18.77 -6.47 19.85
C ARG A 335 -19.78 -6.41 18.69
N LYS A 336 -20.68 -7.39 18.60
CA LYS A 336 -21.74 -7.44 17.56
C LYS A 336 -22.58 -6.17 17.53
N ASP A 337 -22.90 -5.66 18.71
CA ASP A 337 -23.75 -4.49 18.90
C ASP A 337 -23.06 -3.18 18.48
N ASP A 338 -21.73 -3.17 18.40
CA ASP A 338 -20.95 -2.01 17.96
C ASP A 338 -20.91 -1.89 16.43
N LEU A 339 -21.32 -2.93 15.69
CA LEU A 339 -21.27 -3.02 14.24
C LEU A 339 -22.65 -2.74 13.61
N LEU A 340 -22.74 -1.63 12.87
CA LEU A 340 -24.01 -1.10 12.38
C LEU A 340 -24.00 -0.91 10.86
N CYS A 341 -25.11 -1.24 10.20
CA CYS A 341 -25.32 -0.93 8.78
C CYS A 341 -26.47 0.05 8.59
N ASN A 342 -26.28 1.00 7.67
CA ASN A 342 -27.35 1.92 7.27
C ASN A 342 -28.39 1.19 6.43
N TYR A 343 -29.65 1.63 6.53
CA TYR A 343 -30.71 1.11 5.68
C TYR A 343 -31.70 2.21 5.28
N LYS A 344 -32.22 2.10 4.04
CA LYS A 344 -33.45 2.77 3.62
C LYS A 344 -34.66 1.87 3.82
N GLN A 345 -34.48 0.58 3.58
CA GLN A 345 -35.45 -0.45 3.91
C GLN A 345 -34.70 -1.75 4.20
N VAL A 346 -35.10 -2.46 5.26
CA VAL A 346 -34.53 -3.75 5.64
C VAL A 346 -35.60 -4.61 6.29
N CYS A 347 -35.56 -5.93 6.07
CA CYS A 347 -36.45 -6.87 6.74
C CYS A 347 -35.71 -7.65 7.81
N GLU A 348 -36.37 -7.90 8.95
CA GLU A 348 -35.79 -8.77 9.98
C GLU A 348 -35.58 -10.20 9.45
N PRO A 349 -34.58 -10.94 9.98
CA PRO A 349 -34.42 -12.36 9.70
C PRO A 349 -35.72 -13.11 10.02
N ASN A 350 -36.18 -13.96 9.09
CA ASN A 350 -37.43 -14.72 9.17
C ASN A 350 -38.72 -13.92 8.98
N CYS A 351 -38.65 -12.69 8.49
CA CYS A 351 -39.83 -11.90 8.15
C CYS A 351 -40.60 -12.48 6.94
N ILE A 352 -41.71 -13.19 7.21
CA ILE A 352 -42.52 -13.87 6.17
C ILE A 352 -43.19 -12.87 5.22
N CYS A 353 -43.56 -11.69 5.71
CA CYS A 353 -44.34 -10.72 4.93
C CYS A 353 -43.50 -9.70 4.13
N CYS A 354 -42.17 -9.85 4.05
CA CYS A 354 -41.26 -8.81 3.55
C CYS A 354 -41.57 -8.32 2.12
N GLN A 355 -42.19 -9.17 1.30
CA GLN A 355 -42.58 -8.85 -0.07
C GLN A 355 -43.86 -7.99 -0.17
N TYR A 356 -44.67 -7.94 0.88
CA TYR A 356 -45.92 -7.19 0.90
C TYR A 356 -45.72 -5.74 1.37
N GLY A 357 -46.64 -4.86 0.96
CA GLY A 357 -46.61 -3.44 1.34
C GLY A 357 -46.88 -3.19 2.83
N ASN A 358 -47.77 -3.99 3.43
CA ASN A 358 -48.10 -3.93 4.85
C ASN A 358 -47.36 -5.06 5.58
N CYS A 359 -46.22 -4.74 6.19
CA CYS A 359 -45.41 -5.73 6.89
C CYS A 359 -44.63 -5.09 8.05
N ASP A 360 -45.00 -5.44 9.28
CA ASP A 360 -44.42 -4.83 10.49
C ASP A 360 -42.93 -5.18 10.68
N CYS A 361 -42.47 -6.32 10.17
CA CYS A 361 -41.06 -6.72 10.17
C CYS A 361 -40.23 -6.17 9.01
N LYS A 362 -40.84 -5.31 8.18
CA LYS A 362 -40.16 -4.53 7.15
C LYS A 362 -39.92 -3.12 7.67
N SER A 363 -38.71 -2.86 8.15
CA SER A 363 -38.30 -1.55 8.62
C SER A 363 -38.02 -0.63 7.42
N LYS A 364 -38.80 0.43 7.26
CA LYS A 364 -38.52 1.52 6.31
C LYS A 364 -37.99 2.73 7.10
N CYS A 365 -36.84 3.26 6.68
CA CYS A 365 -36.30 4.46 7.30
C CYS A 365 -37.14 5.68 6.87
N PRO A 366 -37.62 6.52 7.81
CA PRO A 366 -38.37 7.72 7.45
C PRO A 366 -37.52 8.69 6.61
N ASP A 367 -38.18 9.50 5.80
CA ASP A 367 -37.52 10.45 4.92
C ASP A 367 -36.76 11.52 5.74
N GLY A 368 -35.58 11.92 5.24
CA GLY A 368 -34.64 12.78 5.96
C GLY A 368 -33.93 12.15 7.17
N CYS A 369 -34.33 10.97 7.63
CA CYS A 369 -33.70 10.29 8.77
C CYS A 369 -32.53 9.37 8.38
N HIS A 370 -31.69 9.05 9.37
CA HIS A 370 -30.62 8.08 9.28
C HIS A 370 -30.94 6.87 10.17
N CYS A 371 -31.08 5.69 9.56
CA CYS A 371 -31.44 4.48 10.27
C CYS A 371 -30.37 3.41 10.14
N TYR A 372 -30.17 2.67 11.23
CA TYR A 372 -29.11 1.68 11.35
C TYR A 372 -29.63 0.40 12.01
N TYR A 373 -29.16 -0.76 11.55
CA TYR A 373 -29.42 -2.04 12.20
C TYR A 373 -28.10 -2.72 12.58
N GLY A 374 -28.11 -3.47 13.67
CA GLY A 374 -26.99 -4.30 14.10
C GLY A 374 -27.01 -5.67 13.43
N VAL A 375 -25.85 -6.36 13.41
CA VAL A 375 -25.67 -7.68 12.77
C VAL A 375 -26.72 -8.72 13.24
N THR A 376 -27.08 -8.68 14.52
CA THR A 376 -28.04 -9.59 15.15
C THR A 376 -29.50 -9.15 15.02
N TYR A 377 -29.76 -7.99 14.40
CA TYR A 377 -31.07 -7.33 14.36
C TYR A 377 -31.70 -7.04 15.74
N THR A 378 -30.93 -7.20 16.83
CA THR A 378 -31.33 -6.82 18.19
C THR A 378 -31.29 -5.32 18.41
N ILE A 379 -30.53 -4.60 17.57
CA ILE A 379 -30.42 -3.15 17.58
C ILE A 379 -30.98 -2.62 16.27
N ASN A 380 -31.90 -1.67 16.40
CA ASN A 380 -32.44 -0.87 15.32
C ASN A 380 -32.54 0.58 15.80
N ILE A 381 -31.76 1.46 15.18
CA ILE A 381 -31.59 2.85 15.57
C ILE A 381 -32.20 3.73 14.50
N VAL A 382 -33.04 4.67 14.91
CA VAL A 382 -33.68 5.65 14.04
C VAL A 382 -33.30 7.04 14.54
N ARG A 383 -32.57 7.80 13.72
CA ARG A 383 -32.06 9.13 14.08
C ARG A 383 -32.58 10.17 13.10
N CYS A 384 -33.52 10.97 13.56
CA CYS A 384 -34.15 12.08 12.85
C CYS A 384 -33.85 13.36 13.63
N ILE A 385 -32.79 14.06 13.24
CA ILE A 385 -32.35 15.27 13.95
C ILE A 385 -32.30 16.41 12.93
N ALA A 386 -32.98 17.51 13.23
CA ALA A 386 -32.98 18.73 12.42
C ALA A 386 -33.30 18.48 10.93
N LEU A 387 -34.41 17.78 10.67
CA LEU A 387 -34.92 17.55 9.31
C LEU A 387 -35.18 18.88 8.59
N GLN A 388 -35.02 18.88 7.25
CA GLN A 388 -35.43 20.03 6.42
C GLN A 388 -36.93 20.29 6.60
N SER A 389 -37.37 21.54 6.39
CA SER A 389 -38.75 21.97 6.68
C SER A 389 -39.83 21.09 6.02
N GLU A 390 -39.58 20.57 4.82
CA GLU A 390 -40.52 19.70 4.10
C GLU A 390 -40.62 18.31 4.74
N ASP A 391 -39.48 17.62 4.93
CA ASP A 391 -39.42 16.31 5.60
C ASP A 391 -39.97 16.38 7.02
N ARG A 392 -39.69 17.47 7.73
CA ARG A 392 -40.17 17.72 9.10
C ARG A 392 -41.69 17.85 9.17
N ASN A 393 -42.31 18.49 8.18
CA ASN A 393 -43.76 18.67 8.14
C ASN A 393 -44.49 17.39 7.73
N ASN A 394 -43.83 16.52 6.96
CA ASN A 394 -44.37 15.24 6.51
C ASN A 394 -44.10 14.09 7.50
N PHE A 395 -43.19 14.29 8.45
CA PHE A 395 -42.82 13.26 9.42
C PHE A 395 -43.93 13.02 10.46
N SER A 396 -44.28 11.75 10.66
CA SER A 396 -45.11 11.30 11.77
C SER A 396 -44.35 10.27 12.62
N PRO A 397 -44.48 10.28 13.97
CA PRO A 397 -43.94 9.23 14.82
C PRO A 397 -44.39 7.81 14.40
N LYS A 398 -45.54 7.69 13.73
CA LYS A 398 -46.06 6.43 13.18
C LYS A 398 -45.16 5.83 12.09
N ASP A 399 -44.40 6.66 11.38
CA ASP A 399 -43.53 6.22 10.29
C ASP A 399 -42.28 5.50 10.79
N ILE A 400 -41.99 5.62 12.09
CA ILE A 400 -40.85 4.94 12.72
C ILE A 400 -41.10 3.42 12.72
N PRO A 401 -40.13 2.61 12.26
CA PRO A 401 -40.19 1.14 12.27
C PRO A 401 -40.69 0.55 13.59
N MET A 402 -41.53 -0.50 13.50
CA MET A 402 -42.11 -1.20 14.66
C MET A 402 -41.05 -1.80 15.59
N TYR A 403 -39.93 -2.24 15.03
CA TYR A 403 -38.82 -2.86 15.77
C TYR A 403 -37.70 -1.88 16.14
N ALA A 404 -37.95 -0.57 16.05
CA ALA A 404 -36.99 0.43 16.52
C ALA A 404 -36.70 0.25 18.03
N THR A 405 -35.42 0.24 18.37
CA THR A 405 -34.92 0.06 19.74
C THR A 405 -34.38 1.37 20.34
N HIS A 406 -33.86 2.25 19.49
CA HIS A 406 -33.37 3.58 19.88
C HIS A 406 -33.92 4.59 18.90
N ILE A 407 -34.65 5.58 19.42
CA ILE A 407 -35.28 6.63 18.64
C ILE A 407 -34.72 7.98 19.10
N TYR A 408 -34.15 8.72 18.15
CA TYR A 408 -33.68 10.09 18.36
C TYR A 408 -34.50 11.04 17.50
N LEU A 409 -35.33 11.85 18.14
CA LEU A 409 -36.26 12.81 17.55
C LEU A 409 -36.02 14.20 18.14
N GLU A 410 -34.75 14.61 18.18
CA GLU A 410 -34.34 15.89 18.76
C GLU A 410 -34.62 17.03 17.78
N HIS A 411 -35.10 18.16 18.30
CA HIS A 411 -35.46 19.35 17.50
C HIS A 411 -36.57 19.12 16.47
N MET A 412 -37.49 18.20 16.76
CA MET A 412 -38.67 17.93 15.93
C MET A 412 -39.85 18.83 16.32
N GLU A 413 -40.83 19.08 15.46
CA GLU A 413 -42.03 19.85 15.83
C GLU A 413 -43.18 18.90 16.22
N ILE A 414 -43.11 18.31 17.42
CA ILE A 414 -44.09 17.33 17.91
C ILE A 414 -44.88 17.97 19.07
N PRO A 415 -45.87 18.84 18.80
CA PRO A 415 -46.55 19.61 19.84
C PRO A 415 -47.38 18.75 20.80
N VAL A 416 -47.87 17.60 20.35
CA VAL A 416 -48.67 16.67 21.15
C VAL A 416 -48.17 15.25 20.93
N VAL A 417 -47.77 14.57 22.01
CA VAL A 417 -47.46 13.13 21.99
C VAL A 417 -48.75 12.35 22.26
N ARG A 418 -49.24 11.63 21.25
CA ARG A 418 -50.53 10.93 21.29
C ARG A 418 -50.41 9.48 21.74
N SER A 419 -51.53 8.90 22.20
CA SER A 419 -51.64 7.48 22.59
C SER A 419 -51.22 6.48 21.51
N HIS A 420 -51.24 6.89 20.25
CA HIS A 420 -50.95 6.04 19.10
C HIS A 420 -49.63 6.33 18.38
N ASP A 421 -48.86 7.33 18.83
CA ASP A 421 -47.65 7.77 18.12
C ASP A 421 -46.55 6.70 18.14
N PHE A 422 -46.35 6.07 19.28
CA PHE A 422 -45.38 4.99 19.47
C PHE A 422 -46.02 3.61 19.65
N LEU A 423 -47.28 3.46 19.21
CA LEU A 423 -48.05 2.23 19.40
C LEU A 423 -47.29 0.99 18.94
N GLY A 424 -47.24 -0.04 19.80
CA GLY A 424 -46.76 -1.38 19.45
C GLY A 424 -45.24 -1.55 19.31
N ARG A 425 -44.45 -0.52 19.65
CA ARG A 425 -42.98 -0.56 19.60
C ARG A 425 -42.40 -1.23 20.85
N THR A 426 -42.68 -2.53 20.99
CA THR A 426 -42.40 -3.29 22.21
C THR A 426 -40.92 -3.46 22.52
N ARG A 427 -40.03 -3.31 21.52
CA ARG A 427 -38.56 -3.38 21.67
C ARG A 427 -37.90 -2.02 21.89
N LEU A 428 -38.67 -0.93 21.97
CA LEU A 428 -38.12 0.40 22.19
C LEU A 428 -37.47 0.48 23.57
N LEU A 429 -36.16 0.71 23.62
CA LEU A 429 -35.37 0.83 24.84
C LEU A 429 -35.11 2.31 25.18
N HIS A 430 -34.78 3.12 24.16
CA HIS A 430 -34.38 4.51 24.31
C HIS A 430 -35.22 5.43 23.42
N LEU A 431 -35.81 6.47 24.00
CA LEU A 431 -36.58 7.50 23.28
C LEU A 431 -36.09 8.89 23.68
N HIS A 432 -35.57 9.64 22.70
CA HIS A 432 -35.09 11.01 22.88
C HIS A 432 -36.00 11.99 22.13
N LEU A 433 -36.61 12.92 22.85
CA LEU A 433 -37.55 13.93 22.34
C LEU A 433 -37.12 15.37 22.73
N ASN A 434 -35.84 15.56 23.04
CA ASN A 434 -35.31 16.85 23.47
C ASN A 434 -35.55 17.97 22.45
N HIS A 435 -35.95 19.13 22.96
CA HIS A 435 -36.22 20.34 22.17
C HIS A 435 -37.30 20.15 21.08
N SER A 436 -38.24 19.23 21.27
CA SER A 436 -39.24 18.89 20.25
C SER A 436 -40.58 19.61 20.36
N SER A 437 -40.60 20.77 21.05
CA SER A 437 -41.77 21.65 21.20
C SER A 437 -43.03 20.98 21.77
N ILE A 438 -42.87 19.89 22.54
CA ILE A 438 -43.99 19.16 23.16
C ILE A 438 -44.69 20.06 24.18
N ARG A 439 -46.01 20.23 24.01
CA ARG A 439 -46.88 21.01 24.90
C ARG A 439 -47.85 20.12 25.67
N GLU A 440 -48.21 18.96 25.11
CA GLU A 440 -49.18 18.03 25.69
C GLU A 440 -48.75 16.57 25.46
N ILE A 441 -48.95 15.73 26.47
CA ILE A 441 -48.80 14.26 26.37
C ILE A 441 -50.17 13.65 26.70
N GLN A 442 -50.76 12.93 25.75
CA GLN A 442 -52.05 12.29 25.95
C GLN A 442 -51.97 11.14 26.97
N PRO A 443 -53.07 10.86 27.71
CA PRO A 443 -53.15 9.68 28.55
C PRO A 443 -52.80 8.41 27.74
N LEU A 444 -52.02 7.52 28.35
CA LEU A 444 -51.58 6.25 27.76
C LEU A 444 -50.64 6.38 26.53
N ALA A 445 -50.05 7.56 26.27
CA ALA A 445 -49.02 7.79 25.24
C ALA A 445 -47.93 6.72 25.15
N PHE A 446 -47.51 6.16 26.30
CA PHE A 446 -46.40 5.22 26.41
C PHE A 446 -46.81 3.82 26.90
N ASN A 447 -48.11 3.53 27.03
CA ASN A 447 -48.64 2.26 27.58
C ASN A 447 -48.07 1.02 26.86
N THR A 448 -47.85 1.11 25.54
CA THR A 448 -47.40 -0.03 24.73
C THR A 448 -45.89 -0.18 24.61
N LEU A 449 -45.11 0.47 25.48
CA LEU A 449 -43.65 0.48 25.47
C LEU A 449 -43.05 -0.23 26.71
N PRO A 450 -43.26 -1.55 26.88
CA PRO A 450 -42.86 -2.28 28.09
C PRO A 450 -41.35 -2.34 28.31
N SER A 451 -40.54 -2.15 27.27
CA SER A 451 -39.08 -2.24 27.32
C SER A 451 -38.39 -0.88 27.44
N LEU A 452 -39.14 0.23 27.55
CA LEU A 452 -38.57 1.56 27.58
C LEU A 452 -37.78 1.75 28.88
N GLN A 453 -36.46 1.88 28.76
CA GLN A 453 -35.54 2.04 29.89
C GLN A 453 -35.19 3.50 30.11
N VAL A 454 -35.05 4.27 29.03
CA VAL A 454 -34.55 5.64 29.08
C VAL A 454 -35.40 6.56 28.22
N PHE A 455 -35.87 7.66 28.81
CA PHE A 455 -36.67 8.71 28.17
C PHE A 455 -36.00 10.07 28.46
N TYR A 456 -35.57 10.76 27.41
CA TYR A 456 -34.94 12.09 27.49
C TYR A 456 -35.81 13.15 26.83
#